data_AF-A0A7C4NQ82-F1
#
_entry.id   AF-A0A7C4NQ82-F1
#
_cell.length_a   1.000
_cell.length_b   1.000
_cell.length_c   1.000
_cell.angle_alpha   90.00
_cell.angle_beta   90.00
_cell.angle_gamma   90.00
#
_symmetry.space_group_name_H-M   'P 1'
#
loop_
_entity.id
_entity.type
_entity.pdbx_description
1 polymer ?
#
loop_
_entity_poly.entity_id
_entity_poly.type
_entity_poly.pdbx_seq_one_letter_code
_entity_poly.pdbx_strand_id
1 'polypeptide(L)'
;MKPASDIYLSKLEILMHYAEHLDTDPTKSFTEEELSKLWNLDVYKTKTIIRKLRKAGFVRRTRGKRYKLTLAGAILVRIYKRVRK
;
A
#
# COMPACT_ATOMS: atom_id res chain seq x y z
N MET A 1 24.22 -2.31 14.85
CA MET A 1 23.44 -1.51 13.87
C MET A 1 22.96 -2.45 12.78
N LYS A 2 21.68 -2.40 12.38
CA LYS A 2 21.23 -3.14 11.18
C LYS A 2 21.86 -2.50 9.94
N PRO A 3 22.39 -3.26 8.97
CA PRO A 3 22.94 -2.70 7.74
C PRO A 3 21.85 -1.92 7.00
N ALA A 4 22.28 -0.89 6.25
CA ALA A 4 21.35 0.02 5.59
C ALA A 4 20.34 -0.71 4.69
N SER A 5 20.74 -1.80 4.02
CA SER A 5 19.90 -2.68 3.23
C SER A 5 18.69 -3.22 3.99
N ASP A 6 18.89 -3.67 5.24
CA ASP A 6 17.85 -4.31 6.06
C ASP A 6 16.79 -3.29 6.51
N ILE A 7 17.20 -2.03 6.69
CA ILE A 7 16.30 -0.92 7.01
C ILE A 7 15.42 -0.58 5.79
N TYR A 8 15.94 -0.67 4.57
CA TYR A 8 15.15 -0.45 3.36
C TYR A 8 14.19 -1.60 3.07
N LEU A 9 14.63 -2.85 3.29
CA LEU A 9 13.81 -4.05 3.15
C LEU A 9 12.62 -4.02 4.10
N SER A 10 12.85 -3.76 5.39
CA SER A 10 11.77 -3.65 6.38
C SER A 10 10.76 -2.54 6.06
N LYS A 11 11.22 -1.40 5.53
CA LYS A 11 10.32 -0.32 5.08
C LYS A 11 9.48 -0.74 3.86
N LEU A 12 10.07 -1.43 2.90
CA LEU A 12 9.37 -1.93 1.72
C LEU A 12 8.34 -3.01 2.11
N GLU A 13 8.71 -3.93 2.99
CA GLU A 13 7.80 -4.97 3.51
C GLU A 13 6.57 -4.38 4.17
N ILE A 14 6.74 -3.35 5.00
CA ILE A 14 5.61 -2.65 5.63
C ILE A 14 4.69 -2.04 4.55
N LEU A 15 5.24 -1.40 3.52
CA LEU A 15 4.43 -0.82 2.44
C LEU A 15 3.71 -1.89 1.62
N MET A 16 4.39 -3.00 1.31
CA MET A 16 3.80 -4.14 0.60
C MET A 16 2.65 -4.76 1.38
N HIS A 17 2.81 -4.93 2.69
CA HIS A 17 1.75 -5.44 3.56
C HIS A 17 0.47 -4.61 3.53
N TYR A 18 0.57 -3.28 3.43
CA TYR A 18 -0.63 -2.45 3.28
C TYR A 18 -1.15 -2.43 1.83
N ALA A 19 -0.26 -2.43 0.84
CA ALA A 19 -0.60 -2.39 -0.56
C ALA A 19 -1.32 -3.68 -1.03
N GLU A 20 -0.98 -4.84 -0.47
CA GLU A 20 -1.54 -6.14 -0.90
C GLU A 20 -3.05 -6.27 -0.67
N HIS A 21 -3.58 -5.56 0.33
CA HIS A 21 -5.00 -5.49 0.64
C HIS A 21 -5.82 -4.75 -0.43
N LEU A 22 -5.15 -3.94 -1.27
CA LEU A 22 -5.77 -3.22 -2.38
C LEU A 22 -5.77 -4.03 -3.69
N ASP A 23 -4.99 -5.12 -3.77
CA ASP A 23 -4.92 -6.01 -4.93
C ASP A 23 -6.05 -7.04 -4.87
N THR A 24 -7.28 -6.53 -4.91
CA THR A 24 -8.52 -7.32 -4.99
C THR A 24 -9.13 -7.21 -6.38
N ASP A 25 -9.49 -6.00 -6.80
CA ASP A 25 -10.08 -5.69 -8.10
C ASP A 25 -9.47 -4.38 -8.65
N PRO A 26 -8.96 -4.35 -9.90
CA PRO A 26 -8.39 -3.16 -10.54
C PRO A 26 -9.34 -1.95 -10.65
N THR A 27 -10.66 -2.21 -10.66
CA THR A 27 -11.70 -1.20 -10.76
C THR A 27 -12.00 -0.57 -9.40
N LYS A 28 -11.78 -1.32 -8.32
CA LYS A 28 -12.09 -0.90 -6.96
C LYS A 28 -11.12 0.19 -6.49
N SER A 29 -11.66 1.14 -5.74
CA SER A 29 -10.91 2.21 -5.07
C SER A 29 -11.50 2.43 -3.71
N PHE A 30 -10.71 2.95 -2.77
CA PHE A 30 -11.09 3.03 -1.36
C PHE A 30 -10.93 4.44 -0.81
N THR A 31 -11.83 4.91 0.05
CA THR A 31 -11.62 6.12 0.86
C THR A 31 -10.65 5.84 2.01
N GLU A 32 -10.24 6.89 2.71
CA GLU A 32 -9.37 6.77 3.89
C GLU A 32 -10.08 6.04 5.02
N GLU A 33 -11.40 6.24 5.17
CA GLU A 33 -12.22 5.57 6.18
C GLU A 33 -12.38 4.08 5.89
N GLU A 34 -12.58 3.70 4.61
CA GLU A 34 -12.64 2.29 4.20
C GLU A 34 -11.30 1.58 4.43
N LEU A 35 -10.18 2.25 4.11
CA LEU A 35 -8.84 1.70 4.35
C LEU A 35 -8.50 1.61 5.84
N SER A 36 -8.95 2.58 6.64
CA SER A 36 -8.81 2.56 8.11
C SER A 36 -9.49 1.34 8.71
N LYS A 37 -10.70 1.01 8.26
CA LYS A 37 -11.40 -0.23 8.67
C LYS A 37 -10.67 -1.48 8.17
N LEU A 38 -10.26 -1.49 6.91
CA LEU A 38 -9.58 -2.64 6.28
C LEU A 38 -8.26 -2.98 6.97
N TRP A 39 -7.49 -1.98 7.38
CA TRP A 39 -6.21 -2.16 8.06
C TRP A 39 -6.32 -2.19 9.58
N ASN A 40 -7.52 -2.00 10.13
CA ASN A 40 -7.75 -1.85 11.57
C ASN A 40 -6.83 -0.79 12.22
N LEU A 41 -6.76 0.39 11.61
CA LEU A 41 -5.94 1.52 12.06
C LEU A 41 -6.78 2.77 12.23
N ASP A 42 -6.32 3.71 13.06
CA ASP A 42 -6.90 5.04 13.10
C ASP A 42 -6.73 5.77 11.75
N VAL A 43 -7.65 6.69 11.46
CA VAL A 43 -7.68 7.41 10.18
C VAL A 43 -6.42 8.26 9.98
N TYR A 44 -5.78 8.75 11.05
CA TYR A 44 -4.57 9.57 10.96
C TYR A 44 -3.34 8.74 10.54
N LYS A 45 -3.14 7.56 11.14
CA LYS A 45 -2.12 6.59 10.71
C LYS A 45 -2.40 6.10 9.30
N THR A 46 -3.65 5.84 8.98
CA THR A 46 -4.08 5.44 7.62
C THR A 46 -3.68 6.49 6.59
N LYS A 47 -3.96 7.78 6.84
CA LYS A 47 -3.49 8.90 5.99
C LYS A 47 -1.98 8.92 5.83
N THR A 48 -1.24 8.68 6.91
CA THR A 48 0.22 8.64 6.89
C THR A 48 0.75 7.50 6.01
N ILE A 49 0.16 6.31 6.10
CA ILE A 49 0.51 5.15 5.27
C ILE A 49 0.17 5.41 3.81
N ILE A 50 -1.04 5.90 3.51
CA ILE A 50 -1.45 6.27 2.15
C ILE A 50 -0.47 7.28 1.55
N ARG A 51 -0.05 8.29 2.32
CA ARG A 51 0.93 9.28 1.86
C ARG A 51 2.27 8.63 1.49
N LYS A 52 2.76 7.68 2.29
CA LYS A 52 4.00 6.93 1.99
C LYS A 52 3.84 6.05 0.76
N LEU A 53 2.74 5.30 0.64
CA LEU A 53 2.42 4.48 -0.52
C LEU A 53 2.33 5.32 -1.81
N ARG A 54 1.74 6.52 -1.73
CA ARG A 54 1.66 7.46 -2.86
C ARG A 54 3.03 7.97 -3.26
N LYS A 55 3.84 8.41 -2.28
CA LYS A 55 5.19 8.93 -2.53
C LYS A 55 6.09 7.85 -3.17
N ALA A 56 5.89 6.59 -2.80
CA ALA A 56 6.59 5.44 -3.37
C ALA A 56 5.97 4.91 -4.68
N GLY A 57 4.89 5.50 -5.19
CA GLY A 57 4.28 5.12 -6.47
C GLY A 57 3.38 3.89 -6.45
N PHE A 58 3.13 3.27 -5.29
CA PHE A 58 2.28 2.08 -5.18
C PHE A 58 0.80 2.38 -5.43
N VAL A 59 0.32 3.52 -4.92
CA VAL A 59 -1.09 3.90 -5.02
C VAL A 59 -1.24 5.28 -5.64
N ARG A 60 -2.36 5.47 -6.35
CA ARG A 60 -2.78 6.76 -6.88
C ARG A 60 -4.11 7.18 -6.29
N ARG A 61 -4.33 8.48 -6.24
CA ARG A 61 -5.63 9.07 -5.88
C ARG A 61 -6.50 9.18 -7.13
N THR A 62 -7.75 8.76 -7.06
CA THR A 62 -8.76 8.91 -8.12
C THR A 62 -9.68 10.10 -7.81
N ARG A 63 -10.62 10.39 -8.72
CA ARG A 63 -11.70 11.36 -8.45
C ARG A 63 -12.47 10.93 -7.19
N GLY A 64 -12.91 11.90 -6.39
CA GLY A 64 -13.66 11.65 -5.15
C GLY A 64 -12.80 11.29 -3.92
N LYS A 65 -11.51 11.63 -3.89
CA LYS A 65 -10.59 11.36 -2.78
C LYS A 65 -10.39 9.87 -2.45
N ARG A 66 -10.64 8.97 -3.41
CA ARG A 66 -10.41 7.53 -3.27
C ARG A 66 -9.00 7.14 -3.73
N TYR A 67 -8.53 5.98 -3.33
CA TYR A 67 -7.19 5.47 -3.60
C TYR A 67 -7.25 4.05 -4.16
N LYS A 68 -6.39 3.76 -5.13
CA LYS A 68 -6.19 2.40 -5.64
C LYS A 68 -4.76 2.20 -6.11
N LEU A 69 -4.37 0.95 -6.33
CA LEU A 69 -3.05 0.63 -6.85
C LEU A 69 -2.80 1.28 -8.22
N THR A 70 -1.56 1.69 -8.44
CA THR A 70 -1.06 1.96 -9.79
C THR A 70 -0.82 0.64 -10.51
N LEU A 71 -0.62 0.66 -11.83
CA LEU A 71 -0.26 -0.55 -12.58
C LEU A 71 1.05 -1.15 -12.03
N ALA A 72 2.07 -0.32 -11.82
CA ALA A 72 3.34 -0.74 -11.24
C ALA A 72 3.16 -1.32 -9.82
N GLY A 73 2.38 -0.66 -8.97
CA GLY A 73 2.07 -1.15 -7.62
C GLY A 73 1.38 -2.50 -7.63
N ALA A 74 0.42 -2.71 -8.53
CA ALA A 74 -0.26 -4.00 -8.68
C ALA A 74 0.69 -5.12 -9.14
N ILE A 75 1.56 -4.84 -10.12
CA ILE A 75 2.58 -5.82 -10.57
C ILE A 75 3.52 -6.18 -9.42
N LEU A 76 4.03 -5.19 -8.70
CA LEU A 76 4.92 -5.39 -7.56
C LEU A 76 4.29 -6.23 -6.45
N VAL A 77 3.04 -5.94 -6.07
CA VAL A 77 2.28 -6.72 -5.09
C VAL A 77 2.12 -8.18 -5.54
N ARG A 78 1.81 -8.42 -6.83
CA ARG A 78 1.66 -9.78 -7.36
C ARG A 78 2.97 -10.57 -7.32
N ILE A 79 4.08 -9.93 -7.68
CA ILE A 79 5.42 -10.54 -7.57
C ILE A 79 5.71 -10.87 -6.11
N TYR A 80 5.47 -9.91 -5.20
CA TYR A 80 5.67 -10.09 -3.76
C TYR A 80 4.86 -11.27 -3.19
N LYS A 81 3.57 -11.36 -3.51
CA LYS A 81 2.69 -12.49 -3.12
C LYS A 81 3.19 -13.83 -3.68
N ARG A 82 3.76 -13.85 -4.88
CA ARG A 82 4.29 -15.08 -5.50
C ARG A 82 5.60 -15.54 -4.87
N VAL A 83 6.48 -14.61 -4.48
CA VAL A 83 7.79 -14.95 -3.89
C VAL A 83 7.68 -15.35 -2.42
N ARG A 84 6.68 -14.83 -1.68
CA ARG A 84 6.43 -15.23 -0.28
C ARG A 84 5.67 -16.56 -0.12
N LYS A 85 5.08 -17.09 -1.19
CA LYS A 85 4.46 -18.42 -1.22
C LYS A 85 5.52 -19.46 -1.56
#